data_AF-A0A178GI19-F1
#
_entry.id   AF-A0A178GI19-F1
#
_cell.length_a   1.000
_cell.length_b   1.000
_cell.length_c   1.000
_cell.angle_alpha   90.00
_cell.angle_beta   90.00
_cell.angle_gamma   90.00
#
_symmetry.space_group_name_H-M   'P 1'
#
loop_
_entity.id
_entity.type
_entity.pdbx_description
1 polymer ?
#
loop_
_entity_poly.entity_id
_entity_poly.type
_entity_poly.pdbx_seq_one_letter_code
_entity_poly.pdbx_strand_id
1 'polypeptide(L)'
;MFKDGKIKAYDCEGALGILEITGEAKELGFKLQDLPSPEIEPQIGERLKFRVIVDQGQMKLDNMVRLDIKVQDEFVPDIVALQSLAPTVSVPLRNSIFFSPTLWLALVSAVGFMIFGEV
;
A
#
# COMPACT_ATOMS: atom_id res chain seq x y z
N MET A 1 6.13 -7.26 -17.25
CA MET A 1 6.15 -5.85 -16.79
C MET A 1 4.79 -5.47 -16.25
N PHE A 2 4.73 -4.47 -15.36
CA PHE A 2 3.46 -3.87 -14.97
C PHE A 2 2.91 -2.99 -16.10
N LYS A 3 1.59 -2.94 -16.20
CA LYS A 3 0.83 -2.10 -17.11
C LYS A 3 -0.20 -1.33 -16.29
N ASP A 4 -0.51 -0.13 -16.75
CA ASP A 4 -1.57 0.69 -16.19
C ASP A 4 -2.80 0.58 -17.08
N GLY A 5 -3.99 0.59 -16.51
CA GLY A 5 -5.24 0.53 -17.23
C GLY A 5 -6.36 1.23 -16.49
N LYS A 6 -7.52 1.29 -17.13
CA LYS A 6 -8.73 1.87 -16.55
C LYS A 6 -9.93 0.95 -16.74
N ILE A 7 -10.85 0.97 -15.80
CA ILE A 7 -12.10 0.22 -15.92
C ILE A 7 -12.98 0.91 -16.97
N LYS A 8 -13.42 0.14 -17.98
CA LYS A 8 -14.29 0.62 -19.06
C LYS A 8 -15.75 0.30 -18.79
N ALA A 9 -16.02 -0.90 -18.26
CA ALA A 9 -17.35 -1.36 -17.92
C ALA A 9 -17.29 -2.33 -16.75
N TYR A 10 -18.34 -2.38 -15.95
CA TYR A 10 -18.51 -3.32 -14.85
C TYR A 10 -19.98 -3.72 -14.72
N ASP A 11 -20.22 -5.02 -14.61
CA ASP A 11 -21.52 -5.62 -14.32
C ASP A 11 -21.53 -6.15 -12.89
N CYS A 12 -22.36 -5.55 -12.04
CA CYS A 12 -22.50 -5.91 -10.64
C CYS A 12 -23.21 -7.26 -10.44
N GLU A 13 -24.15 -7.63 -11.33
CA GLU A 13 -24.86 -8.91 -11.22
C GLU A 13 -23.95 -10.09 -11.57
N GLY A 14 -23.20 -9.95 -12.66
CA GLY A 14 -22.23 -10.95 -13.11
C GLY A 14 -20.89 -10.94 -12.37
N ALA A 15 -20.61 -9.90 -11.57
CA ALA A 15 -19.31 -9.65 -10.94
C ALA A 15 -18.13 -9.69 -11.94
N LEU A 16 -18.39 -9.26 -13.17
CA LEU A 16 -17.47 -9.25 -14.30
C LEU A 16 -17.25 -7.81 -14.77
N GLY A 17 -16.00 -7.46 -15.04
CA GLY A 17 -15.65 -6.15 -15.57
C GLY A 17 -14.70 -6.25 -16.76
N ILE A 18 -14.62 -5.14 -17.49
CA ILE A 18 -13.72 -4.96 -18.63
C ILE A 18 -12.82 -3.77 -18.31
N LEU A 19 -11.51 -3.97 -18.47
CA LEU A 19 -10.51 -2.94 -18.38
C LEU A 19 -9.84 -2.69 -19.73
N GLU A 20 -9.44 -1.46 -19.96
CA GLU A 20 -8.64 -1.02 -21.11
C GLU A 20 -7.20 -0.77 -20.67
N ILE A 21 -6.24 -1.34 -21.39
CA ILE A 21 -4.80 -1.13 -21.14
C ILE A 21 -4.39 0.24 -21.68
N THR A 22 -3.71 1.05 -20.88
CA THR A 22 -3.24 2.37 -21.32
C THR A 22 -2.17 2.21 -22.39
N GLY A 23 -2.36 2.86 -23.54
CA GLY A 23 -1.42 2.82 -24.67
C GLY A 23 -1.57 1.61 -25.59
N GLU A 24 -2.50 0.70 -25.31
CA GLU A 24 -2.83 -0.45 -26.15
C GLU A 24 -4.33 -0.48 -26.45
N ALA A 25 -4.71 -0.68 -27.72
CA ALA A 25 -6.12 -0.88 -28.10
C ALA A 25 -6.59 -2.31 -27.74
N LYS A 26 -6.39 -2.69 -26.48
CA LYS A 26 -6.64 -4.03 -25.97
C LYS A 26 -7.45 -3.97 -24.69
N GLU A 27 -8.50 -4.76 -24.67
CA GLU A 27 -9.39 -4.92 -23.54
C GLU A 27 -9.17 -6.29 -22.89
N LEU A 28 -9.27 -6.32 -21.57
CA LEU A 28 -9.17 -7.55 -20.78
C LEU A 28 -10.35 -7.63 -19.82
N GLY A 29 -10.90 -8.83 -19.70
CA GLY A 29 -11.91 -9.13 -18.68
C GLY A 29 -11.27 -9.42 -17.33
N PHE A 30 -11.93 -9.01 -16.25
CA PHE A 30 -11.56 -9.35 -14.88
C PHE A 30 -12.80 -9.76 -14.09
N LYS A 31 -12.62 -10.53 -13.01
CA LYS A 31 -13.67 -10.80 -12.02
C LYS A 31 -13.46 -9.91 -10.81
N LEU A 32 -14.54 -9.55 -10.11
CA LEU A 32 -14.45 -8.77 -8.87
C LEU A 32 -13.54 -9.45 -7.82
N GLN A 33 -13.57 -10.79 -7.77
CA GLN A 33 -12.76 -11.58 -6.83
C GLN A 33 -11.25 -11.50 -7.09
N ASP A 34 -10.85 -11.10 -8.30
CA ASP A 34 -9.43 -10.94 -8.66
C ASP A 34 -8.89 -9.55 -8.27
N LEU A 35 -9.77 -8.59 -7.94
CA LEU A 35 -9.41 -7.25 -7.49
C LEU A 35 -9.08 -7.25 -6.00
N PRO A 36 -8.12 -6.43 -5.55
CA PRO A 36 -7.97 -6.13 -4.13
C PRO A 36 -9.20 -5.35 -3.66
N SER A 37 -9.62 -5.58 -2.42
CA SER A 37 -10.84 -5.03 -1.83
C SER A 37 -12.10 -5.33 -2.66
N PRO A 38 -12.48 -6.62 -2.80
CA PRO A 38 -13.69 -7.03 -3.51
C PRO A 38 -14.97 -6.50 -2.86
N GLU A 39 -14.91 -6.07 -1.60
CA GLU A 39 -16.00 -5.39 -0.90
C GLU A 39 -16.34 -4.01 -1.48
N ILE A 40 -15.43 -3.39 -2.24
CA ILE A 40 -15.65 -2.11 -2.90
C ILE A 40 -15.97 -2.38 -4.38
N GLU A 41 -17.13 -1.94 -4.84
CA GLU A 41 -17.48 -2.08 -6.26
C GLU A 41 -16.50 -1.31 -7.17
N PRO A 42 -16.12 -1.84 -8.33
CA PRO A 42 -15.25 -1.16 -9.28
C PRO A 42 -15.98 -0.03 -10.00
N GLN A 43 -15.32 1.13 -10.14
CA GLN A 43 -15.92 2.30 -10.76
C GLN A 43 -15.46 2.47 -12.21
N ILE A 44 -16.36 2.91 -13.10
CA ILE A 44 -15.99 3.24 -14.49
C ILE A 44 -14.99 4.40 -14.48
N GLY A 45 -13.86 4.24 -15.17
CA GLY A 45 -12.75 5.19 -15.19
C GLY A 45 -11.72 5.00 -14.08
N GLU A 46 -11.96 4.09 -13.12
CA GLU A 46 -10.99 3.78 -12.06
C GLU A 46 -9.69 3.23 -12.63
N ARG A 47 -8.56 3.73 -12.11
CA ARG A 47 -7.23 3.34 -12.54
C ARG A 47 -6.72 2.13 -11.79
N LEU A 48 -6.24 1.17 -12.56
CA LEU A 48 -5.68 -0.09 -12.09
C LEU A 48 -4.24 -0.24 -12.57
N LYS A 49 -3.40 -0.85 -11.73
CA LYS A 49 -2.08 -1.31 -12.12
C LYS A 49 -1.98 -2.81 -11.95
N PHE A 50 -1.47 -3.50 -12.96
CA PHE A 50 -1.47 -4.96 -12.98
C PHE A 50 -0.36 -5.52 -13.86
N ARG A 51 -0.11 -6.82 -13.74
CA ARG A 51 0.77 -7.58 -14.61
C ARG A 51 -0.08 -8.49 -15.49
N VAL A 52 0.19 -8.50 -16.79
CA VAL A 52 -0.39 -9.52 -17.69
C VAL A 52 0.58 -10.70 -17.74
N ILE A 53 0.08 -11.88 -17.38
CA ILE A 53 0.80 -13.14 -17.48
C ILE A 53 0.06 -14.08 -18.43
N VAL A 54 0.79 -14.96 -19.13
CA VAL A 54 0.19 -16.02 -19.94
C VAL A 54 0.38 -17.31 -19.17
N ASP A 55 -0.72 -17.91 -18.73
CA ASP A 55 -0.73 -19.17 -17.98
C ASP A 55 -1.57 -20.20 -18.74
N GLN A 56 -0.96 -21.33 -19.10
CA GLN A 56 -1.59 -22.40 -19.89
C GLN A 56 -2.27 -21.91 -21.19
N GLY A 57 -1.71 -20.88 -21.81
CA GLY A 57 -2.25 -20.26 -23.03
C GLY A 57 -3.38 -19.26 -22.81
N GLN A 58 -3.82 -19.05 -21.56
CA GLN A 58 -4.80 -18.02 -21.19
C GLN A 58 -4.08 -16.78 -20.65
N MET A 59 -4.53 -15.59 -21.06
CA MET A 59 -4.06 -14.35 -20.46
C MET A 59 -4.75 -14.15 -19.11
N LYS A 60 -3.96 -14.02 -18.07
CA LYS A 60 -4.42 -13.71 -16.71
C LYS A 60 -3.84 -12.37 -16.27
N LEU A 61 -4.62 -11.69 -15.44
CA LEU A 61 -4.20 -10.52 -14.71
C LEU A 61 -3.63 -10.99 -13.37
N ASP A 62 -2.46 -10.47 -13.02
CA ASP A 62 -1.74 -10.82 -11.80
C ASP A 62 -1.27 -9.54 -11.10
N ASN A 63 -1.09 -9.59 -9.77
CA ASN A 63 -0.66 -8.45 -8.95
C ASN A 63 -1.47 -7.16 -9.24
N MET A 64 -2.80 -7.24 -9.21
CA MET A 64 -3.69 -6.10 -9.42
C MET A 64 -3.69 -5.15 -8.22
N VAL A 65 -3.65 -3.84 -8.49
CA VAL A 65 -3.66 -2.76 -7.49
C VAL A 65 -4.65 -1.68 -7.95
N ARG A 66 -5.53 -1.25 -7.04
CA ARG A 66 -6.47 -0.14 -7.25
C ARG A 66 -5.79 1.17 -6.86
N LEU A 67 -5.64 2.10 -7.80
CA LEU A 67 -4.87 3.33 -7.58
C LEU A 67 -5.72 4.47 -7.01
N ASP A 68 -7.05 4.37 -7.17
CA ASP A 68 -7.97 5.45 -6.82
C ASP A 68 -8.78 5.18 -5.54
N ILE A 69 -8.64 4.00 -4.93
CA ILE A 69 -9.15 3.78 -3.57
C ILE A 69 -8.22 4.47 -2.58
N LYS A 70 -8.80 5.39 -1.82
CA LYS A 70 -8.21 5.80 -0.56
C LYS A 70 -8.43 4.67 0.43
N VAL A 71 -7.37 3.93 0.75
CA VAL A 71 -7.36 3.02 1.90
C VAL A 71 -7.64 3.89 3.11
N GLN A 72 -8.86 3.86 3.62
CA GLN A 72 -9.10 4.27 4.99
C GLN A 72 -8.48 3.16 5.83
N ASP A 73 -7.29 3.42 6.37
CA ASP A 73 -6.67 2.61 7.42
C ASP A 73 -7.56 2.65 8.67
N GLU A 74 -8.75 2.05 8.63
CA GLU A 74 -9.69 2.08 9.75
C GLU A 74 -10.72 0.95 9.64
N PHE A 75 -10.25 -0.27 9.42
CA PHE A 75 -10.91 -1.44 9.98
C PHE A 75 -10.04 -1.99 11.10
N VAL A 76 -9.92 -1.21 12.17
CA VAL A 76 -9.81 -1.83 13.49
C VAL A 76 -11.20 -2.47 13.68
N PRO A 77 -11.35 -3.80 13.67
CA PRO A 77 -12.60 -4.38 14.11
C PRO A 77 -12.82 -3.82 15.52
N ASP A 78 -13.93 -3.12 15.73
CA ASP A 78 -14.41 -2.77 17.06
C ASP A 78 -14.75 -4.10 17.71
N ILE A 79 -13.73 -4.77 18.25
CA ILE A 79 -13.87 -5.96 19.06
C ILE A 79 -14.62 -5.44 20.26
N VAL A 80 -15.94 -5.65 20.24
CA VAL A 80 -16.88 -5.37 21.32
C VAL A 80 -16.14 -5.55 22.64
N ALA A 81 -15.74 -4.43 23.22
CA ALA A 81 -15.01 -4.42 24.46
C ALA A 81 -15.99 -4.91 25.54
N LEU A 82 -16.00 -6.23 25.77
CA LEU A 82 -16.41 -6.72 27.07
C LEU A 82 -15.48 -6.04 28.06
N GLN A 83 -16.07 -5.16 28.85
CA GLN A 83 -15.43 -4.34 29.86
C GLN A 83 -14.59 -5.23 30.78
N SER A 84 -13.32 -5.39 30.44
CA SER A 84 -12.31 -5.93 31.34
C SER A 84 -11.73 -4.75 32.10
N LEU A 85 -12.13 -4.61 33.36
CA LEU A 85 -11.57 -3.67 34.34
C LEU A 85 -10.10 -4.05 34.64
N ALA A 86 -9.20 -3.81 33.69
CA ALA A 86 -7.76 -3.96 33.90
C ALA A 86 -7.05 -2.60 33.75
N PRO A 87 -6.21 -2.20 34.72
CA PRO A 87 -5.59 -0.89 34.74
C PRO A 87 -4.63 -0.72 33.57
N THR A 88 -4.68 0.48 32.98
CA THR A 88 -3.83 0.95 31.89
C THR A 88 -2.35 0.84 32.26
N VAL A 89 -1.62 -0.09 31.64
CA VAL A 89 -0.16 -0.04 31.59
C VAL A 89 0.22 0.65 30.28
N SER A 90 0.72 1.87 30.42
CA SER A 90 1.26 2.70 29.35
C SER A 90 2.41 1.97 28.64
N VAL A 91 2.25 1.70 27.35
CA VAL A 91 3.33 1.19 26.50
C VAL A 91 4.34 2.34 26.30
N PRO A 92 5.65 2.12 26.48
CA PRO A 92 6.63 3.20 26.34
C PRO A 92 6.71 3.69 24.89
N LEU A 93 6.65 5.01 24.75
CA LEU A 93 6.93 5.75 23.53
C LEU A 93 8.30 5.31 22.99
N ARG A 94 8.32 4.66 21.82
CA ARG A 94 9.54 4.31 21.09
C ARG A 94 10.24 5.61 20.72
N ASN A 95 11.17 6.03 21.58
CA ASN A 95 12.02 7.20 21.43
C ASN A 95 12.80 7.06 20.12
N SER A 96 12.31 7.69 19.06
CA SER A 96 13.09 7.83 17.82
C SER A 96 14.25 8.76 18.16
N ILE A 97 15.43 8.17 18.31
CA ILE A 97 16.69 8.88 18.32
C ILE A 97 16.80 9.52 16.93
N PHE A 98 16.31 10.75 16.83
CA PHE A 98 16.56 11.61 15.69
C PHE A 98 18.08 11.84 15.68
N PHE A 99 18.77 11.11 14.80
CA PHE A 99 20.15 11.41 14.44
C PHE A 99 20.15 12.79 13.77
N SER A 100 20.21 13.85 14.58
CA SER A 100 20.44 15.19 14.06
C SER A 100 21.90 15.26 13.60
N PRO A 101 22.18 15.68 12.35
CA PRO A 101 23.55 15.80 11.84
C PRO A 101 24.43 16.72 12.71
N THR A 102 23.79 17.66 13.42
CA THR A 102 24.46 18.61 14.31
C THR A 102 25.03 17.95 15.58
N LEU A 103 24.33 16.98 16.17
CA LEU A 103 24.80 16.31 17.39
C LEU A 103 26.00 15.40 17.09
N TRP A 104 26.01 14.78 15.90
CA TRP A 104 27.12 13.94 15.45
C TRP A 104 28.38 14.77 15.19
N LEU A 105 28.25 15.95 14.56
CA LEU A 105 29.40 16.83 14.31
C LEU A 105 30.04 17.34 15.62
N ALA A 106 29.22 17.70 16.61
CA ALA A 106 29.70 18.12 17.93
C ALA A 106 30.45 16.98 18.67
N LEU A 107 29.96 15.75 18.55
CA LEU A 107 30.61 14.60 19.19
C LEU A 107 31.97 14.27 18.54
N VAL A 108 32.06 14.32 17.21
CA VAL A 108 33.34 14.10 16.50
C VAL A 108 34.34 15.23 16.80
N SER A 109 33.90 16.48 16.91
CA SER A 109 34.81 17.59 17.25
C SER A 109 35.37 17.46 18.66
N ALA A 110 34.55 17.08 19.65
CA ALA A 110 35.00 16.91 21.03
C ALA A 110 36.03 15.78 21.17
N VAL A 111 35.80 14.63 20.50
CA VAL A 111 36.76 13.52 20.50
C VAL A 111 38.06 13.91 19.77
N GLY A 112 37.96 14.60 18.63
CA GLY A 112 39.14 15.12 17.93
C GLY A 112 39.99 16.05 18.80
N PHE A 113 39.35 16.92 19.58
CA PHE A 113 40.04 17.83 20.51
C PHE A 113 40.71 17.10 21.68
N MET A 114 40.12 16.02 22.20
CA MET A 114 40.76 15.22 23.26
C MET A 114 41.95 14.39 22.76
N ILE A 115 41.94 13.94 21.50
CA ILE A 115 43.02 13.11 20.94
C ILE A 115 44.17 13.95 20.38
N PHE A 116 43.87 15.11 19.79
CA PHE A 116 44.87 15.96 19.12
C PHE A 116 45.12 17.31 19.81
N GLY A 117 44.36 17.67 20.83
CA GLY A 117 44.45 18.96 21.52
C GLY A 117 45.42 19.00 22.70
N GLU A 118 46.31 18.01 22.85
CA GLU A 118 47.45 18.10 23.78
C GLU A 118 48.73 18.46 23.00
N VAL A 119 48.87 19.76 22.71
CA VAL A 119 50.13 20.47 22.49
C VAL A 119 50.02 21.84 23.15
#